data_AF-U1QZI7-F1
#
_entry.id   AF-U1QZI7-F1
#
_cell.length_a   1.000
_cell.length_b   1.000
_cell.length_c   1.000
_cell.angle_alpha   90.00
_cell.angle_beta   90.00
_cell.angle_gamma   90.00
#
_symmetry.space_group_name_H-M   'P 1'
#
loop_
_entity.id
_entity.type
_entity.pdbx_description
1 polymer ?
#
loop_
_entity_poly.entity_id
_entity_poly.type
_entity_poly.pdbx_seq_one_letter_code
_entity_poly.pdbx_strand_id
1 'polypeptide(L)'
;MVMINTDDGQAVAPDMQVHYAKWRSWEQALREDIAPKLEEAARLLDTNSKLQTEGKWSAESGPKAFAAKYEQYLTEEVAALKAMAKNARAFADKISTAMDMLVKNEGDAAGWLDKEAAKIP
;
A
#
# COMPACT_ATOMS: atom_id res chain seq x y z
N MET A 1 -19.95 27.60 12.92
CA MET A 1 -20.16 26.84 11.66
C MET A 1 -20.99 25.61 12.02
N VAL A 2 -22.00 25.26 11.23
CA VAL A 2 -22.75 24.00 11.44
C VAL A 2 -21.85 22.87 10.95
N MET A 3 -21.60 21.87 11.80
CA MET A 3 -20.82 20.68 11.45
C MET A 3 -21.76 19.51 11.15
N ILE A 4 -21.38 18.63 10.24
CA ILE A 4 -22.08 17.38 9.91
C ILE A 4 -21.30 16.22 10.51
N ASN A 5 -22.01 15.29 11.14
CA ASN A 5 -21.43 14.05 11.63
C ASN A 5 -21.22 13.08 10.44
N THR A 6 -20.03 12.52 10.33
CA THR A 6 -19.67 11.45 9.39
C THR A 6 -20.11 10.09 9.95
N ASP A 7 -20.11 9.06 9.09
CA ASP A 7 -20.54 7.70 9.46
C ASP A 7 -19.68 7.07 10.58
N ASP A 8 -18.45 7.56 10.78
CA ASP A 8 -17.54 7.17 11.86
C ASP A 8 -17.54 8.13 13.05
N GLY A 9 -18.51 9.05 13.12
CA GLY A 9 -18.76 9.92 14.27
C GLY A 9 -17.86 11.17 14.35
N GLN A 10 -17.10 11.49 13.30
CA GLN A 10 -16.35 12.74 13.22
C GLN A 10 -17.26 13.90 12.80
N ALA A 11 -16.97 15.10 13.30
CA ALA A 11 -17.68 16.31 12.89
C ALA A 11 -16.84 17.06 11.85
N VAL A 12 -17.38 17.26 10.65
CA VAL A 12 -16.72 17.99 9.56
C VAL A 12 -17.62 19.09 9.01
N ALA A 13 -17.04 20.09 8.36
CA ALA A 13 -17.81 21.09 7.65
C ALA A 13 -18.61 20.46 6.48
N PRO A 14 -19.83 20.97 6.15
CA PRO A 14 -20.69 20.38 5.12
C PRO A 14 -20.04 20.23 3.74
N ASP A 15 -19.24 21.22 3.34
CA ASP A 15 -18.49 21.25 2.09
C ASP A 15 -17.33 20.25 2.06
N MET A 16 -16.86 19.81 3.22
CA MET A 16 -15.75 18.85 3.36
C MET A 16 -16.21 17.39 3.50
N GLN A 17 -17.51 17.14 3.69
CA GLN A 17 -18.05 15.80 3.95
C GLN A 17 -17.72 14.80 2.83
N VAL A 18 -17.85 15.21 1.56
CA VAL A 18 -17.56 14.34 0.41
C VAL A 18 -16.08 13.98 0.32
N HIS A 19 -15.20 14.95 0.62
CA HIS A 19 -13.76 14.72 0.66
C HIS A 19 -13.38 13.74 1.78
N TYR A 20 -13.95 13.93 2.98
CA TYR A 20 -13.71 13.05 4.11
C TYR A 20 -14.13 11.60 3.84
N ALA A 21 -15.36 11.38 3.37
CA ALA A 21 -15.86 10.02 3.11
C ALA A 21 -15.02 9.28 2.05
N LYS A 22 -14.63 9.98 0.98
CA LYS A 22 -13.78 9.43 -0.08
C LYS A 22 -12.40 9.06 0.45
N TRP A 23 -11.78 9.95 1.23
CA TRP A 23 -10.47 9.72 1.84
C TRP A 23 -10.50 8.58 2.86
N ARG A 24 -11.55 8.51 3.68
CA ARG A 24 -11.74 7.41 4.64
C ARG A 24 -11.81 6.06 3.92
N SER A 25 -12.58 5.98 2.84
CA SER A 25 -12.69 4.76 2.02
C SER A 25 -11.34 4.34 1.43
N TRP A 26 -10.54 5.30 0.95
CA TRP A 26 -9.21 5.03 0.41
C TRP A 26 -8.22 4.58 1.48
N GLU A 27 -8.19 5.26 2.63
CA GLU A 27 -7.35 4.88 3.77
C GLU A 27 -7.61 3.44 4.19
N GLN A 28 -8.89 3.07 4.31
CA GLN A 28 -9.31 1.73 4.69
C GLN A 28 -8.90 0.70 3.63
N ALA A 29 -9.19 0.97 2.35
CA ALA A 29 -8.83 0.06 1.26
C ALA A 29 -7.31 -0.18 1.19
N LEU A 30 -6.50 0.86 1.36
CA LEU A 30 -5.05 0.76 1.35
C LEU A 30 -4.52 -0.07 2.53
N ARG A 31 -5.04 0.18 3.74
CA ARG A 31 -4.52 -0.44 4.97
C ARG A 31 -5.04 -1.86 5.20
N GLU A 32 -6.32 -2.10 4.93
CA GLU A 32 -7.00 -3.35 5.29
C GLU A 32 -7.06 -4.35 4.14
N ASP A 33 -6.98 -3.89 2.88
CA ASP A 33 -7.08 -4.78 1.71
C ASP A 33 -5.77 -4.84 0.90
N ILE A 34 -5.31 -3.70 0.39
CA ILE A 34 -4.22 -3.65 -0.58
C ILE A 34 -2.89 -4.03 0.05
N ALA A 35 -2.46 -3.35 1.12
CA ALA A 35 -1.17 -3.63 1.73
C ALA A 35 -1.04 -5.08 2.26
N PRO A 36 -2.04 -5.65 2.97
CA PRO A 36 -1.98 -7.05 3.41
C PRO A 36 -1.91 -8.05 2.25
N LYS A 37 -2.66 -7.82 1.16
CA LYS A 37 -2.61 -8.69 -0.03
C LYS A 37 -1.25 -8.66 -0.73
N LEU A 38 -0.63 -7.48 -0.82
CA LEU A 38 0.71 -7.34 -1.37
C LEU A 38 1.77 -8.05 -0.50
N GLU A 39 1.67 -7.93 0.82
CA GLU A 39 2.53 -8.65 1.77
C GLU A 39 2.37 -10.17 1.68
N GLU A 40 1.12 -10.64 1.57
CA GLU A 40 0.83 -12.07 1.43
C GLU A 40 1.34 -12.62 0.09
N ALA A 41 1.14 -11.89 -1.01
CA ALA A 41 1.71 -12.24 -2.31
C ALA A 41 3.24 -12.32 -2.24
N ALA A 42 3.90 -11.36 -1.58
CA ALA A 42 5.34 -11.39 -1.37
C ALA A 42 5.78 -12.61 -0.55
N ARG A 43 5.03 -12.99 0.49
CA ARG A 43 5.31 -14.18 1.31
C ARG A 43 5.22 -15.48 0.50
N LEU A 44 4.21 -15.58 -0.37
CA LEU A 44 4.02 -16.73 -1.26
C LEU A 44 5.14 -16.82 -2.29
N LEU A 45 5.55 -15.69 -2.90
CA LEU A 45 6.66 -15.67 -3.84
C LEU A 45 8.01 -15.98 -3.19
N ASP A 46 8.25 -15.50 -1.97
CA ASP A 46 9.46 -15.82 -1.18
C ASP A 46 9.53 -17.31 -0.81
N THR A 47 8.37 -17.93 -0.58
CA THR A 47 8.30 -19.38 -0.40
C THR A 47 8.62 -20.10 -1.71
N ASN A 48 8.10 -19.61 -2.84
CA ASN A 48 8.36 -20.20 -4.15
C ASN A 48 9.83 -20.04 -4.57
N SER A 49 10.49 -18.90 -4.32
CA SER A 49 11.90 -18.70 -4.68
C SER A 49 12.80 -19.77 -4.07
N LYS A 50 12.54 -20.16 -2.82
CA LYS A 50 13.26 -21.21 -2.09
C LYS A 50 13.04 -22.63 -2.64
N LEU A 51 12.09 -22.83 -3.57
CA LEU A 51 11.79 -24.11 -4.19
C LEU A 51 12.47 -24.31 -5.56
N GLN A 52 13.32 -23.37 -6.01
CA GLN A 52 14.06 -23.50 -7.27
C GLN A 52 15.29 -24.43 -7.13
N THR A 53 15.04 -25.67 -6.73
CA THR A 53 16.08 -26.66 -6.44
C THR A 53 16.43 -27.54 -7.65
N GLU A 54 17.55 -28.26 -7.55
CA GLU A 54 17.93 -29.30 -8.53
C GLU A 54 16.83 -30.36 -8.72
N GLY A 55 16.12 -30.75 -7.66
CA GLY A 55 15.04 -31.73 -7.76
C GLY A 55 13.85 -31.26 -8.62
N LYS A 56 13.68 -29.94 -8.79
CA LYS A 56 12.64 -29.35 -9.63
C LYS A 56 13.09 -29.19 -11.09
N TRP A 57 14.37 -28.88 -11.31
CA TRP A 57 14.88 -28.44 -12.61
C TRP A 57 15.85 -29.42 -13.28
N SER A 58 16.45 -30.38 -12.58
CA SER A 58 17.63 -31.20 -12.97
C SER A 58 18.99 -30.55 -12.64
N ALA A 59 20.03 -31.39 -12.55
CA ALA A 59 21.43 -31.02 -12.33
C ALA A 59 22.15 -30.56 -13.60
N GLU A 60 21.53 -30.76 -14.76
CA GLU A 60 22.07 -30.33 -16.05
C GLU A 60 22.36 -28.81 -16.06
N SER A 61 23.40 -28.42 -16.77
CA SER A 61 23.92 -27.04 -16.75
C SER A 61 22.87 -26.01 -17.15
N GLY A 62 22.05 -26.30 -18.17
CA GLY A 62 20.98 -25.42 -18.65
C GLY A 62 19.89 -25.19 -17.59
N PRO A 63 19.19 -26.24 -17.13
CA PRO A 63 18.15 -26.08 -16.11
C PRO A 63 18.65 -25.52 -14.78
N LYS A 64 19.87 -25.87 -14.35
CA LYS A 64 20.49 -25.26 -13.16
C LYS A 64 20.69 -23.75 -13.31
N ALA A 65 21.15 -23.30 -14.47
CA ALA A 65 21.29 -21.88 -14.76
C ALA A 65 19.93 -21.16 -14.80
N PHE A 66 18.90 -21.81 -15.35
CA PHE A 66 17.53 -21.29 -15.32
C PHE A 66 16.99 -21.16 -13.90
N ALA A 67 17.16 -22.20 -13.06
CA ALA A 67 16.70 -22.21 -11.67
C ALA A 67 17.24 -21.00 -10.88
N ALA A 68 18.55 -20.74 -11.00
CA ALA A 68 19.20 -19.61 -10.34
C ALA A 68 18.67 -18.26 -10.83
N LYS A 69 18.43 -18.11 -12.14
CA LYS A 69 17.86 -16.88 -12.70
C LYS A 69 16.40 -16.67 -12.29
N TYR A 70 15.62 -17.74 -12.22
CA TYR A 70 14.24 -17.67 -11.80
C TYR A 70 14.11 -17.37 -10.30
N GLU A 71 15.00 -17.92 -9.46
CA GLU A 71 15.10 -17.55 -8.03
C GLU A 71 15.42 -16.06 -7.85
N GLN A 72 16.38 -15.54 -8.62
CA GLN A 72 16.73 -14.11 -8.60
C GLN A 72 15.52 -13.25 -8.96
N TYR A 73 14.84 -13.58 -10.06
CA TYR A 73 13.63 -12.89 -10.50
C TYR A 73 12.55 -12.85 -9.40
N LEU A 74 12.25 -14.01 -8.80
CA LEU A 74 11.25 -14.09 -7.73
C LEU A 74 11.65 -13.25 -6.51
N THR A 75 12.94 -13.18 -6.18
CA THR A 75 13.44 -12.36 -5.08
C THR A 75 13.27 -10.86 -5.35
N GLU A 76 13.49 -10.42 -6.59
CA GLU A 76 13.26 -9.04 -7.02
C GLU A 76 11.76 -8.68 -6.95
N GLU A 77 10.87 -9.57 -7.39
CA GLU A 77 9.41 -9.40 -7.29
C GLU A 77 8.93 -9.32 -5.82
N VAL A 78 9.48 -10.15 -4.94
CA VAL A 78 9.20 -10.08 -3.49
C VAL A 78 9.56 -8.71 -2.92
N ALA A 79 10.72 -8.17 -3.30
CA ALA A 79 11.15 -6.85 -2.85
C ALA A 79 10.23 -5.75 -3.37
N ALA A 80 9.81 -5.84 -4.65
CA ALA A 80 8.88 -4.89 -5.26
C ALA A 80 7.51 -4.92 -4.56
N LEU A 81 6.92 -6.09 -4.32
CA LEU A 81 5.64 -6.21 -3.62
C LEU A 81 5.70 -5.66 -2.19
N LYS A 82 6.78 -5.93 -1.46
CA LYS A 82 6.99 -5.35 -0.12
C LYS A 82 7.11 -3.83 -0.17
N ALA A 83 7.78 -3.28 -1.18
CA ALA A 83 7.87 -1.84 -1.38
C ALA A 83 6.48 -1.23 -1.68
N MET A 84 5.70 -1.85 -2.57
CA MET A 84 4.33 -1.41 -2.87
C MET A 84 3.44 -1.44 -1.62
N ALA A 85 3.51 -2.49 -0.79
CA ALA A 85 2.76 -2.58 0.45
C ALA A 85 3.15 -1.46 1.42
N LYS A 86 4.45 -1.20 1.57
CA LYS A 86 4.97 -0.10 2.41
C LYS A 86 4.48 1.26 1.90
N ASN A 87 4.49 1.48 0.59
CA ASN A 87 4.05 2.73 -0.02
C ASN A 87 2.53 2.91 0.15
N ALA A 88 1.74 1.85 0.03
CA ALA A 88 0.30 1.87 0.31
C ALA A 88 0.01 2.27 1.77
N ARG A 89 0.73 1.68 2.75
CA ARG A 89 0.60 2.06 4.17
C ARG A 89 1.02 3.51 4.42
N ALA A 90 2.14 3.94 3.84
CA ALA A 90 2.61 5.31 3.95
C ALA A 90 1.59 6.31 3.40
N PHE A 91 0.94 5.99 2.26
CA PHE A 91 -0.08 6.85 1.69
C PHE A 91 -1.35 6.87 2.56
N ALA A 92 -1.77 5.72 3.11
CA ALA A 92 -2.87 5.66 4.07
C ALA A 92 -2.61 6.55 5.31
N ASP A 93 -1.38 6.56 5.85
CA ASP A 93 -1.01 7.44 6.96
C ASP A 93 -1.10 8.93 6.59
N LYS A 94 -0.74 9.30 5.36
CA LYS A 94 -0.94 10.67 4.85
C LYS A 94 -2.41 11.02 4.73
N ILE A 95 -3.24 10.10 4.21
CA ILE A 95 -4.68 10.32 4.13
C ILE A 95 -5.28 10.54 5.53
N SER A 96 -4.88 9.73 6.52
CA SER A 96 -5.31 9.91 7.93
C SER A 96 -4.97 11.32 8.45
N THR A 97 -3.76 11.79 8.17
CA THR A 97 -3.33 13.13 8.59
C THR A 97 -4.14 14.24 7.88
N ALA A 98 -4.41 14.08 6.59
CA ALA A 98 -5.21 15.05 5.83
C ALA A 98 -6.67 15.08 6.32
N MET A 99 -7.24 13.92 6.70
CA MET A 99 -8.56 13.85 7.33
C MET A 99 -8.58 14.59 8.68
N ASP A 100 -7.54 14.46 9.51
CA ASP A 100 -7.43 15.21 10.77
C ASP A 100 -7.39 16.73 10.52
N MET A 101 -6.69 17.18 9.48
CA MET A 101 -6.67 18.58 9.07
C MET A 101 -8.07 19.07 8.66
N LEU A 102 -8.84 18.25 7.94
CA LEU A 102 -10.24 18.58 7.60
C LEU A 102 -11.12 18.72 8.84
N VAL A 103 -11.03 17.79 9.80
CA VAL A 103 -11.81 17.83 11.05
C VAL A 103 -11.49 19.08 11.87
N LYS A 104 -10.22 19.49 11.90
CA LYS A 104 -9.77 20.69 12.61
C LYS A 104 -9.94 21.99 11.82
N ASN A 105 -10.40 21.90 10.57
CA ASN A 105 -10.48 23.02 9.62
C ASN A 105 -9.12 23.75 9.47
N GLU A 106 -8.03 22.97 9.40
CA GLU A 106 -6.66 23.45 9.37
C GLU A 106 -6.09 23.48 7.94
N GLY A 107 -5.94 24.68 7.38
CA GLY A 107 -5.22 24.92 6.13
C GLY A 107 -5.84 24.23 4.91
N ASP A 108 -5.02 24.07 3.86
CA ASP A 108 -5.39 23.33 2.64
C ASP A 108 -4.98 21.86 2.77
N ALA A 109 -5.87 21.04 3.32
CA ALA A 109 -5.63 19.61 3.51
C ALA A 109 -5.41 18.86 2.18
N ALA A 110 -6.08 19.27 1.10
CA ALA A 110 -5.97 18.62 -0.20
C ALA A 110 -4.61 18.93 -0.85
N GLY A 111 -4.22 20.20 -0.89
CA GLY A 111 -2.91 20.60 -1.40
C GLY A 111 -1.75 20.03 -0.56
N TRP A 112 -1.95 19.90 0.76
CA TRP A 112 -0.98 19.20 1.62
C TRP A 112 -0.88 17.72 1.27
N LEU A 113 -2.01 17.02 1.10
CA LEU A 113 -2.03 15.60 0.76
C LEU A 113 -1.34 15.33 -0.57
N ASP A 114 -1.64 16.12 -1.60
CA ASP A 114 -1.01 15.99 -2.93
C ASP A 114 0.52 16.13 -2.85
N LYS A 115 1.01 17.10 -2.07
CA LYS A 115 2.45 17.32 -1.86
C LYS A 115 3.12 16.19 -1.10
N GLU A 116 2.46 15.62 -0.09
CA GLU A 116 3.01 14.51 0.69
C GLU A 116 2.94 13.19 -0.07
N ALA A 117 1.90 12.97 -0.87
CA ALA A 117 1.75 11.80 -1.72
C ALA A 117 2.85 11.73 -2.78
N ALA A 118 3.21 12.87 -3.38
CA ALA A 118 4.28 12.95 -4.38
C ALA A 118 5.69 12.58 -3.84
N LYS A 119 5.86 12.46 -2.52
CA LYS A 119 7.12 12.01 -1.90
C LYS A 119 7.20 10.50 -1.73
N ILE A 120 6.10 9.78 -1.97
CA ILE A 120 6.06 8.33 -1.88
C ILE A 120 6.58 7.78 -3.21
N PRO A 121 7.63 6.94 -3.20
CA PRO A 121 8.21 6.38 -4.42
C PRO A 121 7.27 5.50 -5.24
#